data_AF-A0A944TK74-F1
#
_entry.id   AF-A0A944TK74-F1
#
_cell.length_a   1.000
_cell.length_b   1.000
_cell.length_c   1.000
_cell.angle_alpha   90.00
_cell.angle_beta   90.00
_cell.angle_gamma   90.00
#
_symmetry.space_group_name_H-M   'P 1'
#
loop_
_entity.id
_entity.type
_entity.pdbx_description
1 polymer ?
#
loop_
_entity_poly.entity_id
_entity_poly.type
_entity_poly.pdbx_seq_one_letter_code
_entity_poly.pdbx_strand_id
1 'polypeptide(L)'
;MTNRTGSNGRSGRPVGGAPVGWFNGQPISHPSEKPVDIEDPFDPEAMRVPFDNPEEGLLEAARCYVEEYITMGYTDSMLFQMFRKPFYMGLHPVYKMKGSDYVHDFIGERREKLAEAGVYPRRRSTPQRGE
;
A
#
# COMPACT_ATOMS: atom_id res chain seq x y z
N MET A 1 -53.46 2.76 -36.12
CA MET A 1 -52.30 3.38 -36.80
C MET A 1 -51.74 4.47 -35.87
N THR A 2 -50.67 4.20 -35.09
CA THR A 2 -49.24 4.52 -35.38
C THR A 2 -48.99 6.04 -35.44
N ASN A 3 -48.18 6.74 -34.64
CA ASN A 3 -46.93 6.49 -33.89
C ASN A 3 -46.87 7.54 -32.73
N ARG A 4 -46.30 7.40 -31.52
CA ARG A 4 -45.03 6.86 -30.98
C ARG A 4 -43.76 7.42 -31.64
N THR A 5 -43.35 8.64 -31.28
CA THR A 5 -41.92 9.04 -31.30
C THR A 5 -41.68 10.22 -30.36
N GLY A 6 -40.97 9.96 -29.26
CA GLY A 6 -40.42 10.96 -28.35
C GLY A 6 -39.26 10.29 -27.64
N SER A 7 -38.05 10.62 -28.08
CA SER A 7 -36.81 9.91 -27.81
C SER A 7 -36.55 9.69 -26.31
N ASN A 8 -36.29 8.44 -25.93
CA ASN A 8 -35.60 8.11 -24.69
C ASN A 8 -34.17 8.69 -24.75
N GLY A 9 -34.02 9.94 -24.36
CA GLY A 9 -32.74 10.49 -23.97
C GLY A 9 -32.36 9.87 -22.63
N ARG A 10 -31.68 8.72 -22.66
CA ARG A 10 -30.81 8.34 -21.54
C ARG A 10 -29.71 9.40 -21.48
N SER A 11 -29.98 10.50 -20.80
CA SER A 11 -28.94 11.41 -20.34
C SER A 11 -27.99 10.56 -19.51
N GLY A 12 -26.76 10.39 -20.00
CA GLY A 12 -25.72 9.67 -19.29
C GLY A 12 -25.68 10.17 -17.86
N ARG A 13 -25.65 9.23 -16.91
CA ARG A 13 -25.30 9.59 -15.54
C ARG A 13 -23.95 10.32 -15.63
N PRO A 14 -23.81 11.53 -15.09
CA PRO A 14 -22.52 12.20 -15.09
C PRO A 14 -21.49 11.27 -14.42
N VAL A 15 -20.27 11.27 -14.94
CA VAL A 15 -19.16 10.56 -14.32
C VAL A 15 -18.84 11.32 -13.03
N GLY A 16 -19.41 10.86 -11.93
CA GLY A 16 -19.35 11.50 -10.62
C GLY A 16 -20.51 10.99 -9.77
N GLY A 17 -20.25 10.60 -8.54
CA GLY A 17 -21.28 10.17 -7.59
C GLY A 17 -22.30 11.28 -7.31
N ALA A 18 -23.31 10.95 -6.52
CA ALA A 18 -24.28 11.96 -6.09
C ALA A 18 -23.55 13.06 -5.30
N PRO A 19 -23.84 14.34 -5.57
CA PRO A 19 -23.18 15.45 -4.87
C PRO A 19 -23.45 15.37 -3.37
N VAL A 20 -22.43 15.69 -2.56
CA VAL A 20 -22.54 15.70 -1.08
C VAL A 20 -23.18 16.99 -0.54
N GLY A 21 -23.41 17.97 -1.41
CA GLY A 21 -24.04 19.24 -1.06
C GLY A 21 -23.99 20.22 -2.24
N TRP A 22 -24.37 21.46 -1.98
CA TRP A 22 -24.38 22.54 -2.97
C TRP A 22 -23.75 23.79 -2.36
N PHE A 23 -22.81 24.42 -3.08
CA PHE A 23 -22.21 25.69 -2.69
C PHE A 23 -22.36 26.69 -3.85
N ASN A 24 -23.03 27.83 -3.62
CA ASN A 24 -23.32 28.84 -4.64
C ASN A 24 -23.96 28.27 -5.93
N GLY A 25 -24.87 27.29 -5.79
CA GLY A 25 -25.55 26.67 -6.93
C GLY A 25 -24.71 25.66 -7.73
N GLN A 26 -23.46 25.40 -7.30
CA GLN A 26 -22.59 24.36 -7.85
C GLN A 26 -22.66 23.10 -6.97
N PRO A 27 -22.71 21.89 -7.55
CA PRO A 27 -22.63 20.65 -6.78
C PRO A 27 -21.25 20.50 -6.13
N ILE A 28 -21.23 20.17 -4.85
CA ILE A 28 -20.00 19.82 -4.13
C ILE A 28 -19.71 18.35 -4.43
N SER A 29 -18.60 18.09 -5.14
CA SER A 29 -18.13 16.72 -5.38
C SER A 29 -17.53 16.12 -4.10
N HIS A 30 -17.58 14.80 -3.98
CA HIS A 30 -16.83 14.14 -2.91
C HIS A 30 -15.32 14.43 -3.11
N PRO A 31 -14.50 14.64 -2.06
CA PRO A 31 -13.07 14.88 -2.22
C PRO A 31 -12.36 13.82 -3.07
N SER A 32 -12.80 12.57 -2.96
CA SER A 32 -12.31 11.42 -3.73
C SER A 32 -12.67 11.45 -5.23
N GLU A 33 -13.57 12.35 -5.65
CA GLU A 33 -14.00 12.50 -7.05
C GLU A 33 -13.32 13.66 -7.75
N LYS A 34 -12.53 14.46 -7.01
CA LYS A 34 -11.71 15.50 -7.62
C LYS A 34 -10.59 14.83 -8.43
N PRO A 35 -10.27 15.36 -9.62
CA PRO A 35 -9.07 14.93 -10.33
C PRO A 35 -7.83 15.18 -9.46
N VAL A 36 -6.82 14.34 -9.60
CA VAL A 36 -5.51 14.56 -8.97
C VAL A 36 -4.96 15.89 -9.47
N ASP A 37 -4.61 16.78 -8.55
CA ASP A 37 -3.94 18.03 -8.84
C ASP A 37 -2.43 17.80 -8.71
N ILE A 38 -1.71 17.91 -9.82
CA ILE A 38 -0.26 17.66 -9.87
C ILE A 38 0.50 18.80 -9.19
N GLU A 39 -0.11 19.97 -9.07
CA GLU A 39 0.47 21.15 -8.45
C GLU A 39 -0.05 21.36 -7.01
N ASP A 40 -0.59 20.30 -6.37
CA ASP A 40 -1.07 20.37 -4.99
C ASP A 40 0.11 20.66 -4.04
N PRO A 41 0.15 21.82 -3.35
CA PRO A 41 1.22 22.12 -2.41
C PRO A 41 1.23 21.21 -1.18
N PHE A 42 0.21 20.38 -1.00
CA PHE A 42 0.11 19.36 0.04
C PHE A 42 0.31 17.92 -0.48
N ASP A 43 0.77 17.75 -1.74
CA ASP A 43 1.13 16.42 -2.24
C ASP A 43 2.23 15.82 -1.36
N PRO A 44 2.07 14.57 -0.86
CA PRO A 44 3.04 13.98 0.04
C PRO A 44 4.34 13.63 -0.69
N GLU A 45 5.37 14.44 -0.48
CA GLU A 45 6.73 14.13 -0.93
C GLU A 45 7.48 13.27 0.09
N ALA A 46 7.94 12.09 -0.35
CA ALA A 46 8.75 11.21 0.49
C ALA A 46 10.24 11.61 0.44
N MET A 47 10.81 11.99 1.57
CA MET A 47 12.24 12.23 1.73
C MET A 47 12.90 11.10 2.53
N ARG A 48 14.10 10.68 2.11
CA ARG A 48 14.91 9.74 2.89
C ARG A 48 15.54 10.45 4.09
N VAL A 49 15.50 9.80 5.25
CA VAL A 49 16.24 10.24 6.43
C VAL A 49 17.74 10.20 6.12
N PRO A 50 18.51 11.27 6.42
CA PRO A 50 19.94 11.26 6.18
C PRO A 50 20.65 10.27 7.11
N PHE A 51 21.50 9.43 6.52
CA PHE A 51 22.38 8.48 7.21
C PHE A 51 23.79 8.66 6.65
N ASP A 52 24.81 8.47 7.49
CA ASP A 52 26.22 8.49 7.05
C ASP A 52 26.49 7.39 6.01
N ASN A 53 25.86 6.24 6.18
CA ASN A 53 25.82 5.17 5.19
C ASN A 53 24.43 5.07 4.55
N PRO A 54 24.28 5.45 3.26
CA PRO A 54 23.00 5.36 2.56
C PRO A 54 22.40 3.94 2.47
N GLU A 55 23.24 2.91 2.42
CA GLU A 55 22.80 1.51 2.40
C GLU A 55 22.16 1.12 3.74
N GLU A 56 22.77 1.53 4.85
CA GLU A 56 22.25 1.27 6.19
C GLU A 56 20.90 1.95 6.41
N GLY A 57 20.78 3.23 6.02
CA GLY A 57 19.51 3.95 6.10
C GLY A 57 18.40 3.29 5.26
N LEU A 58 18.74 2.72 4.09
CA LEU A 58 17.80 1.97 3.27
C LEU A 58 17.37 0.65 3.94
N LEU A 59 18.30 -0.07 4.58
CA LEU A 59 17.99 -1.31 5.30
C LEU A 59 17.16 -1.05 6.55
N GLU A 60 17.41 0.04 7.29
CA GLU A 60 16.57 0.45 8.42
C GLU A 60 15.17 0.87 7.97
N ALA A 61 15.03 1.60 6.86
CA ALA A 61 13.72 1.90 6.29
C ALA A 61 12.96 0.61 5.92
N ALA A 62 13.63 -0.33 5.24
CA ALA A 62 13.04 -1.61 4.88
C ALA A 62 12.61 -2.41 6.12
N ARG A 63 13.43 -2.38 7.17
CA ARG A 63 13.11 -3.01 8.47
C ARG A 63 11.82 -2.44 9.04
N CYS A 64 11.70 -1.12 9.14
CA CYS A 64 10.50 -0.46 9.68
C CYS A 64 9.24 -0.86 8.90
N TYR A 65 9.29 -0.83 7.57
CA TYR A 65 8.15 -1.24 6.75
C TYR A 65 7.79 -2.70 6.96
N VAL A 66 8.77 -3.61 6.93
CA VAL A 66 8.51 -5.05 7.09
C VAL A 66 7.92 -5.34 8.46
N GLU A 67 8.47 -4.75 9.53
CA GLU A 67 7.95 -4.95 10.88
C GLU A 67 6.51 -4.45 11.02
N GLU A 68 6.19 -3.27 10.48
CA GLU A 68 4.83 -2.71 10.47
C GLU A 68 3.84 -3.60 9.69
N TYR A 69 4.23 -4.06 8.50
CA TYR A 69 3.34 -4.94 7.73
C TYR A 69 3.15 -6.30 8.41
N ILE A 70 4.17 -6.82 9.10
CA ILE A 70 4.03 -8.04 9.91
C ILE A 70 2.99 -7.78 11.00
N THR A 71 3.07 -6.70 11.77
CA THR A 71 2.10 -6.40 12.85
C THR A 71 0.68 -6.19 12.31
N MET A 72 0.53 -5.71 11.08
CA MET A 72 -0.75 -5.64 10.36
C MET A 72 -1.26 -6.99 9.82
N GLY A 73 -0.53 -8.08 9.99
CA GLY A 73 -0.94 -9.44 9.60
C GLY A 73 -0.54 -9.87 8.19
N TYR A 74 0.39 -9.16 7.54
CA TYR A 74 0.85 -9.55 6.20
C TYR A 74 1.64 -10.86 6.24
N THR A 75 1.47 -11.66 5.19
CA THR A 75 2.20 -12.92 5.01
C THR A 75 3.56 -12.67 4.34
N ASP A 76 4.49 -13.62 4.49
CA ASP A 76 5.84 -13.50 3.92
C ASP A 76 5.81 -13.39 2.39
N SER A 77 4.85 -14.06 1.73
CA SER A 77 4.66 -13.97 0.28
C SER A 77 4.12 -12.62 -0.16
N MET A 78 3.20 -12.01 0.61
CA MET A 78 2.71 -10.65 0.36
C MET A 78 3.85 -9.63 0.51
N LEU A 79 4.64 -9.75 1.57
CA LEU A 79 5.81 -8.89 1.79
C LEU A 79 6.81 -9.02 0.64
N PHE A 80 7.17 -10.25 0.25
CA PHE A 80 8.09 -10.48 -0.86
C PHE A 80 7.59 -9.89 -2.18
N GLN A 81 6.29 -9.93 -2.45
CA GLN A 81 5.69 -9.27 -3.62
C GLN A 81 5.90 -7.76 -3.63
N MET A 82 5.87 -7.11 -2.45
CA MET A 82 6.08 -5.66 -2.34
C MET A 82 7.53 -5.29 -2.67
N PHE A 83 8.50 -6.07 -2.22
CA PHE A 83 9.92 -5.92 -2.60
C PHE A 83 10.15 -5.98 -4.13
N ARG A 84 9.27 -6.62 -4.90
CA ARG A 84 9.42 -6.71 -6.37
C ARG A 84 8.82 -5.53 -7.13
N LYS A 85 8.09 -4.63 -6.47
CA LYS A 85 7.35 -3.54 -7.12
C LYS A 85 8.05 -2.18 -6.91
N PRO A 86 8.43 -1.46 -7.99
CA PRO A 86 9.10 -0.15 -7.90
C PRO A 86 8.35 0.90 -7.08
N PHE A 87 7.01 0.78 -6.99
CA PHE A 87 6.16 1.62 -6.15
C PHE A 87 6.62 1.67 -4.69
N TYR A 88 7.14 0.57 -4.14
CA TYR A 88 7.61 0.52 -2.75
C TYR A 88 9.07 0.97 -2.65
N MET A 89 9.29 2.28 -2.63
CA MET A 89 10.64 2.88 -2.64
C MET A 89 11.52 2.50 -1.44
N GLY A 90 10.94 2.09 -0.31
CA GLY A 90 11.67 1.59 0.86
C GLY A 90 12.01 0.10 0.82
N LEU A 91 11.46 -0.66 -0.12
CA LEU A 91 11.63 -2.12 -0.20
C LEU A 91 12.32 -2.52 -1.50
N HIS A 92 11.84 -2.00 -2.63
CA HIS A 92 12.32 -2.40 -3.95
C HIS A 92 13.82 -2.19 -4.18
N PRO A 93 14.43 -1.09 -3.72
CA PRO A 93 15.87 -0.93 -3.85
C PRO A 93 16.67 -2.00 -3.11
N VAL A 94 16.20 -2.47 -1.95
CA VAL A 94 16.84 -3.58 -1.21
C VAL A 94 16.84 -4.86 -2.03
N TYR A 95 15.71 -5.19 -2.65
CA TYR A 95 15.62 -6.36 -3.54
C TYR A 95 16.59 -6.27 -4.72
N LYS A 96 16.71 -5.08 -5.35
CA LYS A 96 17.65 -4.85 -6.45
C LYS A 96 19.11 -4.97 -6.02
N MET A 97 19.42 -4.55 -4.80
CA MET A 97 20.76 -4.51 -4.24
C MET A 97 21.23 -5.87 -3.70
N LYS A 98 20.36 -6.59 -2.98
CA LYS A 98 20.71 -7.80 -2.22
C LYS A 98 20.19 -9.11 -2.82
N GLY A 99 19.19 -9.05 -3.70
CA GLY A 99 18.60 -10.23 -4.34
C GLY A 99 17.46 -10.88 -3.55
N SER A 100 16.90 -11.96 -4.10
CA SER A 100 15.73 -12.67 -3.55
C SER A 100 16.01 -13.35 -2.23
N ASP A 101 17.14 -14.05 -2.15
CA ASP A 101 17.44 -14.95 -1.04
C ASP A 101 17.62 -14.16 0.24
N TYR A 102 18.36 -13.05 0.15
CA TYR A 102 18.48 -12.08 1.23
C TYR A 102 17.12 -11.55 1.70
N VAL A 103 16.19 -11.23 0.78
CA VAL A 103 14.88 -10.69 1.16
C VAL A 103 14.04 -11.75 1.89
N HIS A 104 14.12 -13.03 1.47
CA HIS A 104 13.44 -14.11 2.19
C HIS A 104 13.97 -14.26 3.61
N ASP A 105 15.29 -14.28 3.78
CA ASP A 105 15.94 -14.39 5.08
C ASP A 105 15.62 -13.17 5.96
N PHE A 106 15.66 -11.97 5.37
CA PHE A 106 15.35 -10.72 6.04
C PHE A 106 13.93 -10.72 6.63
N ILE A 107 12.93 -11.14 5.84
CA ILE A 107 11.53 -11.23 6.30
C ILE A 107 11.40 -12.27 7.44
N GLY A 108 12.04 -13.43 7.29
CA GLY A 108 12.04 -14.49 8.30
C GLY A 108 12.61 -14.01 9.64
N GLU A 109 13.79 -13.39 9.60
CA GLU A 109 14.48 -12.87 10.79
C GLU A 109 13.64 -11.78 11.50
N ARG A 110 13.01 -10.86 10.75
CA ARG A 110 12.13 -9.84 11.35
C ARG A 110 10.93 -10.47 12.06
N ARG A 111 10.32 -11.49 11.47
CA ARG A 111 9.19 -12.19 12.07
C ARG A 111 9.60 -12.90 13.36
N GLU A 112 10.75 -13.54 13.39
CA GLU A 112 11.29 -14.18 14.59
C GLU A 112 11.54 -13.16 15.71
N LYS A 113 12.20 -12.03 15.41
CA LYS A 113 12.44 -10.95 16.38
C LYS A 113 11.15 -10.40 16.99
N LEU A 114 10.14 -10.10 16.15
CA LEU A 114 8.84 -9.62 16.63
C LEU A 114 8.12 -10.65 17.50
N ALA A 115 8.29 -11.93 17.18
CA ALA A 115 7.70 -13.02 17.93
C ALA A 115 8.39 -13.26 19.27
N GLU A 116 9.71 -13.08 19.35
CA GLU A 116 10.47 -13.08 20.60
C GLU A 116 10.10 -11.90 21.50
N ALA A 117 9.85 -10.72 20.90
CA ALA A 117 9.40 -9.53 21.62
C ALA A 117 7.95 -9.62 22.11
N GLY A 118 7.18 -10.64 21.70
CA GLY A 118 5.77 -10.80 22.04
C GLY A 118 4.83 -9.81 21.34
N VAL A 119 5.33 -9.04 20.37
CA VAL A 119 4.57 -8.03 19.60
C VAL A 119 3.77 -8.69 18.48
N TYR A 120 4.21 -9.86 18.01
CA TYR A 120 3.52 -10.65 16.99
C TYR A 120 3.38 -12.10 17.45
N PRO A 121 2.27 -12.82 17.16
CA PRO A 121 2.15 -14.21 17.56
C PRO A 121 3.29 -15.05 16.98
N ARG A 122 4.07 -15.71 17.85
CA ARG A 122 4.97 -16.80 17.43
C ARG A 122 4.16 -17.74 16.55
N ARG A 123 4.67 -18.06 15.36
CA ARG A 123 4.16 -19.20 14.58
C ARG A 123 4.03 -20.35 15.58
N ARG A 124 2.80 -20.79 15.86
CA ARG A 124 2.61 -22.02 16.61
C ARG A 124 3.35 -23.07 15.80
N SER A 125 4.38 -23.67 16.39
CA SER A 125 4.97 -24.88 15.83
C SER A 125 3.80 -25.83 15.59
N THR A 126 3.60 -26.23 14.34
CA THR A 126 2.68 -27.32 14.05
C THR A 126 3.16 -28.49 14.90
N PRO A 127 2.35 -29.05 15.81
CA PRO A 127 2.79 -30.19 16.57
C PRO A 127 3.21 -31.26 15.57
N GLN A 128 4.45 -31.75 15.66
CA GLN A 128 4.84 -32.95 14.95
C GLN A 128 3.82 -34.00 15.36
N ARG A 129 3.03 -34.46 14.38
CA ARG A 129 2.09 -35.54 14.59
C ARG A 129 2.97 -36.76 14.86
N GLY A 130 3.15 -37.09 16.13
CA GLY A 130 3.96 -38.21 16.57
C GLY A 130 3.49 -39.48 15.89
N GLU A 131 4.46 -40.24 15.39
CA GLU A 131 4.29 -41.64 14.98
C GLU A 131 4.15 -42.55 16.21
#